data_AF-A0A8J4PR46-F1
#
_entry.id   AF-A0A8J4PR46-F1
#
_cell.length_a   1.000
_cell.length_b   1.000
_cell.length_c   1.000
_cell.angle_alpha   90.00
_cell.angle_beta   90.00
_cell.angle_gamma   90.00
#
_symmetry.space_group_name_H-M   'P 1'
#
loop_
_entity.id
_entity.type
_entity.pdbx_description
1 polymer ?
#
loop_
_entity_poly.entity_id
_entity_poly.type
_entity_poly.pdbx_seq_one_letter_code
_entity_poly.pdbx_strand_id
1 'polypeptide(L)'
;NDGCSTLESGNTTVTNSEYIKLQVDDHSLYGRFIKRGIIDGRISTITNQLLPNYNNNGESNQFNSIHTYIGINTRSYRRLVQLDPDFSVLLDQRPAAEESNNSICSLQKKKLSAAQLAGIVIGSVAFAAIVIVSVVYYLFKKRERSKFESKLHKASFQ
;
A
#
# COMPACT_ATOMS: atom_id res chain seq x y z
N ASN A 1 9.18 -0.11 -4.41
CA ASN A 1 8.69 -1.50 -4.38
C ASN A 1 7.25 -1.44 -3.94
N ASP A 2 6.37 -1.76 -4.87
CA ASP A 2 4.92 -1.77 -4.67
C ASP A 2 4.55 -3.19 -4.24
N GLY A 3 4.82 -3.51 -2.97
CA GLY A 3 4.54 -4.83 -2.40
C GLY A 3 3.19 -4.83 -1.69
N CYS A 4 2.39 -5.86 -1.91
CA CYS A 4 1.13 -6.08 -1.20
C CYS A 4 1.20 -7.36 -0.39
N SER A 5 0.51 -7.37 0.75
CA SER A 5 0.53 -8.52 1.63
C SER A 5 -0.81 -8.73 2.30
N THR A 6 -1.20 -9.98 2.53
CA THR A 6 -2.45 -10.36 3.18
C THR A 6 -2.20 -11.50 4.17
N LEU A 7 -2.96 -11.49 5.26
CA LEU A 7 -2.90 -12.50 6.30
C LEU A 7 -4.29 -13.13 6.46
N GLU A 8 -4.36 -14.45 6.30
CA GLU A 8 -5.56 -15.25 6.49
C GLU A 8 -5.30 -16.36 7.52
N SER A 9 -6.32 -16.69 8.30
CA SER A 9 -6.28 -17.77 9.29
C SER A 9 -7.64 -18.46 9.34
N GLY A 10 -7.65 -19.77 9.48
CA GLY A 10 -8.89 -20.54 9.52
C GLY A 10 -8.74 -21.98 10.00
N ASN A 11 -9.83 -22.74 9.92
CA ASN A 11 -9.83 -24.18 10.20
C ASN A 11 -10.28 -24.93 8.94
N THR A 12 -9.51 -25.94 8.54
CA THR A 12 -9.83 -26.79 7.40
C THR A 12 -10.78 -27.90 7.83
N THR A 13 -11.97 -27.95 7.25
CA THR A 13 -13.01 -28.95 7.58
C THR A 13 -12.59 -30.39 7.26
N VAL A 14 -11.73 -30.58 6.25
CA VAL A 14 -11.29 -31.90 5.77
C VAL A 14 -10.27 -32.55 6.70
N THR A 15 -9.35 -31.77 7.28
CA THR A 15 -8.25 -32.27 8.12
C THR A 15 -8.37 -31.85 9.58
N ASN A 16 -9.45 -31.14 9.95
CA ASN A 16 -9.66 -30.49 11.25
C ASN A 16 -8.38 -29.82 11.76
N SER A 17 -7.67 -29.15 10.85
CA SER A 17 -6.38 -28.50 11.08
C SER A 17 -6.58 -27.00 11.06
N GLU A 18 -6.00 -26.31 12.02
CA GLU A 18 -5.94 -24.85 11.94
C GLU A 18 -4.77 -24.46 11.04
N TYR A 19 -4.94 -23.40 10.27
CA TYR A 19 -3.94 -22.94 9.33
C TYR A 19 -3.78 -21.42 9.37
N ILE A 20 -2.64 -21.00 8.86
CA ILE A 20 -2.32 -19.61 8.58
C ILE A 20 -1.76 -19.50 7.16
N LYS A 21 -2.22 -18.50 6.42
CA LYS A 21 -1.71 -18.16 5.09
C LYS A 21 -1.24 -16.72 5.14
N LEU A 22 0.07 -16.52 4.96
CA LEU A 22 0.68 -15.20 4.80
C LEU A 22 1.11 -15.07 3.35
N GLN A 23 0.47 -14.18 2.62
CA GLN A 23 0.78 -13.93 1.21
C GLN A 23 1.50 -12.59 1.08
N VAL A 24 2.55 -12.57 0.28
CA VAL A 24 3.29 -11.40 -0.15
C VAL A 24 3.39 -11.47 -1.66
N ASP A 25 2.78 -10.50 -2.33
CA ASP A 25 2.63 -10.45 -3.78
C ASP A 25 1.99 -11.73 -4.34
N ASP A 26 2.75 -12.57 -5.04
CA ASP A 26 2.36 -13.83 -5.65
C ASP A 26 2.85 -15.08 -4.88
N HIS A 27 3.49 -14.89 -3.73
CA HIS A 27 4.00 -15.97 -2.89
C HIS A 27 3.22 -16.07 -1.60
N SER A 28 2.79 -17.28 -1.25
CA SER A 28 2.16 -17.58 0.03
C SER A 28 3.00 -18.50 0.87
N LEU A 29 3.13 -18.15 2.14
CA LEU A 29 3.57 -19.05 3.19
C LEU A 29 2.33 -19.61 3.88
N TYR A 30 2.09 -20.89 3.65
CA TYR A 30 1.02 -21.64 4.29
C TYR A 30 1.58 -22.47 5.45
N GLY A 31 1.13 -22.19 6.66
CA GLY A 31 1.46 -22.95 7.85
C GLY A 31 0.26 -23.74 8.35
N ARG A 32 0.48 -25.00 8.75
CA ARG A 32 -0.51 -25.80 9.45
C ARG A 32 -0.14 -25.91 10.92
N PHE A 33 -1.08 -25.60 11.80
CA PHE A 33 -0.82 -25.64 13.23
C PHE A 33 -0.84 -27.07 13.77
N ILE A 34 0.19 -27.38 14.55
CA ILE A 34 0.28 -28.64 15.29
C ILE A 34 -0.74 -28.65 16.43
N LYS A 35 -1.52 -29.73 16.51
CA LYS A 35 -2.47 -29.95 17.62
C LYS A 35 -1.93 -30.93 18.66
N ARG A 36 -0.72 -31.46 18.43
CA ARG A 36 -0.06 -32.47 19.26
C ARG A 36 1.44 -32.21 19.29
N GLY A 37 2.06 -32.55 20.40
CA GLY A 37 3.51 -32.57 20.56
C GLY A 37 3.93 -33.61 21.59
N ILE A 38 5.23 -33.80 21.73
CA ILE A 38 5.80 -34.73 22.71
C ILE A 38 6.25 -33.92 23.92
N ILE A 39 5.56 -34.10 25.05
CA ILE A 39 5.84 -33.45 26.32
C ILE A 39 6.36 -34.50 27.29
N ASP A 40 7.61 -34.36 27.73
CA ASP A 40 8.29 -35.30 28.64
C ASP A 40 8.21 -36.77 28.17
N GLY A 41 8.29 -36.99 26.86
CA GLY A 41 8.22 -38.31 26.23
C GLY A 41 6.80 -38.85 26.01
N ARG A 42 5.75 -38.07 26.29
CA ARG A 42 4.35 -38.46 26.05
C ARG A 42 3.70 -37.56 25.01
N ILE A 43 2.88 -38.16 24.14
CA ILE A 43 2.07 -37.40 23.19
C ILE A 43 0.98 -36.65 23.97
N SER A 44 0.95 -35.33 23.85
CA SER A 44 -0.05 -34.46 24.48
C SER A 44 -0.66 -33.52 23.46
N THR A 45 -1.93 -33.16 23.70
CA THR A 45 -2.62 -32.12 22.94
C THR A 45 -2.05 -30.74 23.27
N ILE A 46 -2.02 -29.87 22.24
CA ILE A 46 -1.51 -28.50 22.27
C ILE A 46 -2.58 -27.60 21.63
N THR A 47 -2.68 -26.36 22.12
CA THR A 47 -3.58 -25.35 21.54
C THR A 47 -2.78 -24.22 20.92
N ASN A 48 -3.28 -23.63 19.85
CA ASN A 48 -2.64 -22.50 19.18
C ASN A 48 -3.54 -21.29 19.25
N GLN A 49 -2.94 -20.10 19.36
CA GLN A 49 -3.65 -18.84 19.36
C GLN A 49 -2.90 -17.83 18.50
N LEU A 50 -3.63 -17.15 17.62
CA LEU A 50 -3.09 -16.01 16.89
C LEU A 50 -2.96 -14.81 17.83
N LEU A 51 -1.80 -14.17 17.83
CA LEU A 51 -1.46 -13.02 18.67
C LEU A 51 -1.20 -11.79 17.77
N PRO A 52 -2.25 -11.20 17.16
CA PRO A 52 -2.10 -10.13 16.17
C PRO A 52 -1.48 -8.84 16.74
N ASN A 53 -1.49 -8.65 18.06
CA ASN A 53 -1.08 -7.41 18.72
C ASN A 53 0.09 -7.58 19.72
N TYR A 54 0.85 -8.68 19.63
CA TYR A 54 1.89 -8.99 20.63
C TYR A 54 2.99 -7.91 20.76
N ASN A 55 3.27 -7.16 19.69
CA ASN A 55 4.25 -6.07 19.64
C ASN A 55 3.65 -4.69 19.31
N ASN A 56 2.37 -4.43 19.63
CA ASN A 56 1.78 -3.11 19.43
C ASN A 56 2.19 -2.13 20.54
N ASN A 57 3.49 -1.92 20.72
CA ASN A 57 4.01 -0.72 21.38
C ASN A 57 3.96 0.42 20.36
N GLY A 58 2.78 0.99 20.15
CA GLY A 58 2.59 2.37 19.67
C GLY A 58 3.09 2.79 18.27
N GLU A 59 3.77 1.96 17.49
CA GLU A 59 4.29 2.38 16.17
C GLU A 59 3.44 1.86 15.01
N SER A 60 2.22 2.38 14.92
CA SER A 60 1.26 2.12 13.86
C SER A 60 1.59 2.82 12.53
N ASN A 61 2.84 2.78 12.03
CA ASN A 61 3.20 3.48 10.80
C ASN A 61 4.28 2.83 9.90
N GLN A 62 4.79 1.64 10.20
CA GLN A 62 5.74 0.97 9.28
C GLN A 62 5.00 0.01 8.34
N PHE A 63 4.45 0.57 7.26
CA PHE A 63 3.72 -0.11 6.16
C PHE A 63 4.53 -1.17 5.37
N ASN A 64 5.70 -1.61 5.87
CA ASN A 64 6.66 -2.39 5.09
C ASN A 64 6.92 -3.80 5.63
N SER A 65 6.26 -4.24 6.70
CA SER A 65 6.47 -5.59 7.22
C SER A 65 5.20 -6.18 7.85
N ILE A 66 4.68 -7.24 7.23
CA ILE A 66 3.70 -8.12 7.88
C ILE A 66 4.44 -9.18 8.68
N HIS A 67 4.12 -9.22 9.96
CA HIS A 67 4.54 -10.25 10.89
C HIS A 67 3.34 -10.60 11.77
N THR A 68 3.19 -11.90 12.04
CA THR A 68 2.14 -12.44 12.88
C THR A 68 2.78 -13.35 13.92
N TYR A 69 2.30 -13.26 15.16
CA TYR A 69 2.77 -14.12 16.25
C TYR A 69 1.75 -15.22 16.49
N ILE A 70 2.25 -16.45 16.66
CA ILE A 70 1.43 -17.61 16.98
C ILE A 70 1.91 -18.12 18.34
N GLY A 71 1.00 -18.12 19.31
CA GLY A 71 1.23 -18.69 20.62
C GLY A 71 0.89 -20.17 20.59
N ILE A 72 1.88 -21.01 20.87
CA ILE A 72 1.70 -22.46 21.01
C ILE A 72 1.61 -22.77 22.50
N ASN A 73 0.41 -23.09 22.99
CA ASN A 73 0.13 -23.35 24.40
C ASN A 73 0.22 -24.84 24.70
N THR A 74 1.22 -25.20 25.52
CA THR A 74 1.39 -26.56 26.06
C THR A 74 0.95 -26.62 27.51
N ARG A 75 0.63 -27.83 28.00
CA ARG A 75 0.52 -28.07 29.45
C ARG A 75 1.88 -27.93 30.13
N SER A 76 1.87 -27.87 31.46
CA SER A 76 3.10 -27.88 32.27
C SER A 76 3.97 -29.08 31.90
N TYR A 77 5.27 -28.82 31.74
CA TYR A 77 6.30 -29.81 31.40
C TYR A 77 7.48 -29.67 32.36
N ARG A 78 8.25 -30.75 32.51
CA ARG A 78 9.36 -30.81 33.48
C ARG A 78 10.73 -30.84 32.81
N ARG A 79 10.86 -31.44 31.63
CA ARG A 79 12.15 -31.70 30.98
C ARG A 79 12.18 -31.25 29.53
N LEU A 80 11.18 -31.61 28.73
CA LEU A 80 11.24 -31.41 27.28
C LEU A 80 9.85 -31.21 26.66
N VAL A 81 9.78 -30.29 25.70
CA VAL A 81 8.67 -30.16 24.75
C VAL A 81 9.25 -30.22 23.34
N GLN A 82 8.81 -31.17 22.54
CA GLN A 82 9.20 -31.33 21.14
C GLN A 82 7.98 -31.11 20.24
N LEU A 83 8.15 -30.19 19.29
CA LEU A 83 7.14 -29.68 18.37
C LEU A 83 7.69 -29.77 16.94
N ASP A 84 6.84 -30.15 15.99
CA ASP A 84 7.22 -30.30 14.57
C ASP A 84 6.24 -29.53 13.68
N PRO A 85 6.39 -28.19 13.57
CA PRO A 85 5.50 -27.38 12.75
C PRO A 85 5.76 -27.62 11.25
N ASP A 86 4.68 -27.59 10.48
CA ASP A 86 4.69 -27.85 9.04
C ASP A 86 4.35 -26.56 8.27
N PHE A 87 5.28 -26.12 7.42
CA PHE A 87 5.14 -24.92 6.60
C PHE A 87 5.42 -25.25 5.13
N SER A 88 4.61 -24.72 4.24
CA SER A 88 4.74 -24.86 2.80
C SER A 88 4.75 -23.48 2.14
N VAL A 89 5.60 -23.29 1.15
CA VAL A 89 5.56 -22.12 0.27
C VAL A 89 4.74 -22.49 -0.97
N LEU A 90 3.72 -21.68 -1.23
CA LEU A 90 2.78 -21.82 -2.33
C LEU A 90 2.95 -20.63 -3.27
N LEU A 91 2.79 -20.87 -4.57
CA LEU A 91 2.66 -19.80 -5.56
C LEU A 91 1.17 -19.54 -5.77
N ASP A 92 0.72 -18.31 -5.51
CA ASP A 92 -0.66 -17.92 -5.75
C ASP A 92 -0.84 -17.38 -7.16
N GLN A 93 -1.94 -17.77 -7.79
CA GLN A 93 -2.29 -17.28 -9.13
C GLN A 93 -2.83 -15.85 -9.13
N ARG A 94 -3.22 -15.35 -7.95
CA ARG A 94 -3.73 -13.99 -7.76
C ARG A 94 -2.81 -13.24 -6.81
N PRO A 95 -2.49 -11.97 -7.10
CA PRO A 95 -1.68 -11.18 -6.21
C PRO A 95 -2.46 -10.79 -4.95
N ALA A 96 -1.77 -10.61 -3.83
CA ALA A 96 -2.36 -10.23 -2.54
C ALA A 96 -3.29 -9.00 -2.61
N ALA A 97 -3.05 -8.08 -3.55
CA ALA A 97 -3.87 -6.89 -3.79
C ALA A 97 -5.31 -7.22 -4.26
N GLU A 98 -5.52 -8.35 -4.91
CA GLU A 98 -6.80 -8.77 -5.50
C GLU A 98 -7.51 -9.86 -4.69
N GLU A 99 -6.84 -10.43 -3.69
CA GLU A 99 -7.33 -11.62 -2.97
C GLU A 99 -8.20 -11.26 -1.75
N SER A 100 -7.93 -10.13 -1.08
CA SER A 100 -8.70 -9.75 0.11
C SER A 100 -8.87 -8.23 0.30
N ASN A 101 -9.99 -7.84 0.90
CA ASN A 101 -10.26 -6.47 1.33
C ASN A 101 -9.35 -6.00 2.50
N ASN A 102 -8.57 -6.92 3.08
CA ASN A 102 -7.66 -6.65 4.21
C ASN A 102 -6.19 -6.60 3.78
N SER A 103 -5.92 -6.46 2.48
CA SER A 103 -4.56 -6.35 1.95
C SER A 103 -3.88 -5.07 2.45
N ILE A 104 -2.67 -5.22 2.98
CA ILE A 104 -1.78 -4.11 3.34
C ILE A 104 -0.81 -3.94 2.18
N CYS A 105 -1.02 -2.89 1.42
CA CYS A 105 -0.18 -2.52 0.30
C CYS A 105 0.65 -1.29 0.67
N SER A 106 1.94 -1.31 0.34
CA SER A 106 2.72 -0.07 0.29
C SER A 106 1.96 0.88 -0.64
N LEU A 107 1.61 2.08 -0.14
CA LEU A 107 0.84 3.09 -0.86
C LEU A 107 1.28 3.12 -2.32
N GLN A 108 0.43 2.60 -3.22
CA GLN A 108 0.63 2.83 -4.63
C GLN A 108 0.76 4.34 -4.77
N LYS A 109 1.89 4.82 -5.32
CA LYS A 109 1.99 6.22 -5.72
C LYS A 109 0.81 6.44 -6.65
N LYS A 110 -0.25 7.11 -6.17
CA LYS A 110 -1.47 7.36 -6.95
C LYS A 110 -1.02 8.04 -8.24
N LYS A 111 -0.92 7.29 -9.32
CA LYS A 111 -0.72 7.85 -10.64
C LYS A 111 -2.01 8.58 -10.98
N LEU A 112 -1.90 9.81 -11.44
CA LEU A 112 -3.05 10.58 -11.91
C LEU A 112 -3.79 9.77 -12.98
N SER A 113 -5.11 9.70 -12.89
CA SER A 113 -5.92 9.02 -13.91
C SER A 113 -5.65 9.64 -15.29
N ALA A 114 -5.76 8.86 -16.35
CA ALA A 114 -5.60 9.35 -17.73
C ALA A 114 -6.50 10.57 -18.00
N ALA A 115 -7.71 10.58 -17.43
CA ALA A 115 -8.63 11.72 -17.52
C ALA A 115 -8.11 12.97 -16.79
N GLN A 116 -7.49 12.80 -15.62
CA GLN A 116 -6.89 13.92 -14.88
C GLN A 116 -5.68 14.48 -15.60
N LEU A 117 -4.83 13.61 -16.15
CA LEU A 117 -3.68 14.01 -16.96
C LEU A 117 -4.13 14.81 -18.20
N ALA A 118 -5.15 14.31 -18.92
CA ALA A 118 -5.71 15.02 -20.06
C ALA A 118 -6.27 16.39 -19.68
N GLY A 119 -6.97 16.49 -18.55
CA GLY A 119 -7.49 17.76 -18.03
C GLY A 119 -6.39 18.79 -17.74
N ILE A 120 -5.29 18.37 -17.10
CA ILE A 120 -4.15 19.25 -16.81
C ILE A 120 -3.51 19.75 -18.11
N VAL A 121 -3.28 18.85 -19.08
CA VAL A 121 -2.66 19.20 -20.36
C VAL A 121 -3.52 20.22 -21.10
N ILE A 122 -4.80 19.93 -21.30
CA ILE A 122 -5.72 20.82 -22.04
C ILE A 122 -5.88 22.16 -21.32
N GLY A 123 -6.03 22.14 -19.99
CA GLY A 123 -6.15 23.34 -19.17
C GLY A 123 -4.91 24.24 -19.26
N SER A 124 -3.72 23.66 -19.21
CA SER A 124 -2.46 24.42 -19.30
C SER A 124 -2.26 25.08 -20.66
N VAL A 125 -2.61 24.38 -21.75
CA VAL A 125 -2.48 24.90 -23.13
C VAL A 125 -3.47 26.04 -23.37
N ALA A 126 -4.73 25.86 -22.97
CA ALA A 126 -5.75 26.90 -23.10
C ALA A 126 -5.40 28.15 -22.28
N PHE A 127 -4.94 27.96 -21.04
CA PHE A 127 -4.53 29.07 -20.18
C PHE A 127 -3.33 29.83 -20.76
N ALA A 128 -2.31 29.11 -21.25
CA ALA A 128 -1.14 29.73 -21.87
C ALA A 128 -1.51 30.56 -23.10
N ALA A 129 -2.42 30.08 -23.95
CA ALA A 129 -2.89 30.82 -25.12
C ALA A 129 -3.56 32.15 -24.74
N ILE A 130 -4.44 32.13 -23.72
CA ILE A 130 -5.14 33.33 -23.23
C ILE A 130 -4.15 34.35 -22.66
N VAL A 131 -3.15 33.88 -21.90
CA VAL A 131 -2.10 34.75 -21.34
C VAL A 131 -1.29 35.40 -22.45
N ILE A 132 -0.88 34.64 -23.48
CA ILE A 132 -0.11 35.17 -24.61
C ILE A 132 -0.91 36.26 -25.35
N VAL A 133 -2.17 35.98 -25.70
CA VAL A 133 -3.02 36.96 -26.40
C VAL A 133 -3.19 38.23 -25.58
N SER A 134 -3.41 38.08 -24.27
CA SER A 134 -3.59 39.21 -23.35
C SER A 134 -2.33 40.07 -23.24
N VAL A 135 -1.15 39.44 -23.14
CA VAL A 135 0.15 40.13 -23.10
C VAL A 135 0.43 40.85 -24.42
N VAL A 136 0.22 40.19 -25.56
CA VAL A 136 0.42 40.80 -26.88
C VAL A 136 -0.50 42.01 -27.07
N TYR A 137 -1.79 41.87 -26.76
CA TYR A 137 -2.75 42.98 -26.84
C TYR A 137 -2.35 44.16 -25.97
N TYR A 138 -1.94 43.91 -24.72
CA TYR A 138 -1.47 44.94 -23.80
C TYR A 138 -0.24 45.69 -24.34
N LEU A 139 0.75 44.98 -24.89
CA LEU A 139 1.95 45.59 -25.46
C LEU A 139 1.65 46.43 -26.71
N PHE A 140 0.77 45.96 -27.60
CA PHE A 140 0.34 46.73 -28.78
C PHE A 140 -0.34 48.03 -28.38
N LYS A 141 -1.31 47.97 -27.45
CA LYS A 141 -2.02 49.16 -26.96
C LYS A 141 -1.10 50.15 -26.25
N LYS A 142 -0.11 49.66 -25.51
CA LYS A 142 0.92 50.51 -24.87
C LYS A 142 1.78 51.25 -25.89
N ARG A 143 2.18 50.58 -26.98
CA ARG A 143 2.94 51.20 -28.08
C ARG A 143 2.15 52.29 -28.79
N GLU A 144 0.86 52.08 -29.04
CA GLU A 144 -0.01 53.08 -29.66
C GLU A 144 -0.17 54.32 -28.79
N ARG A 145 -0.41 54.15 -27.47
CA ARG A 145 -0.50 55.28 -26.53
C ARG A 145 0.79 56.09 -26.47
N SER A 146 1.96 55.44 -26.40
CA SER A 146 3.25 56.14 -26.40
C SER A 146 3.51 56.91 -27.70
N LYS A 147 3.11 56.36 -28.87
CA LYS A 147 3.17 57.07 -30.16
C LYS A 147 2.20 58.26 -30.23
N PHE A 148 1.02 58.14 -29.63
CA PHE A 148 0.04 59.23 -29.58
C PHE A 148 0.50 60.35 -28.65
N GLU A 149 1.00 60.04 -27.46
CA GLU A 149 1.54 61.03 -26.52
C GLU A 149 2.76 61.76 -27.07
N SER A 150 3.67 61.05 -27.75
CA SER A 150 4.82 61.69 -28.41
C SER A 150 4.42 62.60 -29.58
N LYS A 151 3.30 62.33 -30.27
CA LYS A 151 2.72 63.25 -31.26
C LYS A 151 2.07 64.47 -30.62
N LEU A 152 1.31 64.29 -29.53
CA LEU A 152 0.70 65.39 -28.79
C LEU A 152 1.74 66.34 -28.19
N HIS A 153 2.81 65.81 -27.58
CA HIS A 153 3.90 66.61 -27.03
C HIS A 153 4.64 67.43 -28.10
N LYS A 154 4.76 66.92 -29.33
CA LYS A 154 5.32 67.69 -30.45
C LYS A 154 4.38 68.79 -30.93
N ALA A 155 3.07 68.53 -30.93
CA ALA A 155 2.06 69.52 -31.34
C ALA A 155 1.82 70.63 -30.32
N SER A 156 2.13 70.41 -29.03
CA SER A 156 1.97 71.42 -27.97
C SER A 156 3.13 72.42 -27.86
N PHE A 157 4.24 72.21 -28.59
CA PHE A 157 5.45 73.04 -28.55
C PHE A 157 5.70 73.81 -29.86
N GLN A 158 4.70 73.92 -30.73
CA GLN A 158 4.71 74.70 -31.97
C GLN A 158 3.56 75.71 -31.94
#